data_AF-A0AA90QGT4-F1
#
_entry.id   AF-A0AA90QGT4-F1
#
_cell.length_a   1.000
_cell.length_b   1.000
_cell.length_c   1.000
_cell.angle_alpha   90.00
_cell.angle_beta   90.00
_cell.angle_gamma   90.00
#
_symmetry.space_group_name_H-M   'P 1'
#
loop_
_entity.id
_entity.type
_entity.pdbx_description
1 polymer ?
#
loop_
_entity_poly.entity_id
_entity_poly.type
_entity_poly.pdbx_seq_one_letter_code
_entity_poly.pdbx_strand_id
1 'polypeptide(L)'
;MKTQLDPWDDASLLAGRLLGKNVVLFLFIGATQWCEKCKNLRPQFDRMAAEGDADEVWLWLDLVDHEEFIGNYQPDNLPTLLVYKDEHLVYCQAIEHTECSLSEHIDEIQRMLNTPEGLSLRVSDPGIRTRLLTQDWAID
;
A
#
# COMPACT_ATOMS: atom_id res chain seq x y z
N MET A 1 6.16 -16.47 12.43
CA MET A 1 6.93 -15.34 11.87
C MET A 1 5.89 -14.39 11.32
N LYS A 2 5.84 -13.11 11.74
CA LYS A 2 4.97 -12.13 11.10
C LYS A 2 5.43 -12.03 9.64
N THR A 3 4.55 -12.39 8.71
CA THR A 3 4.81 -12.30 7.26
C THR A 3 4.51 -10.92 6.72
N GLN A 4 3.83 -10.08 7.50
CA GLN A 4 3.33 -8.78 7.08
C GLN A 4 4.02 -7.66 7.85
N LEU A 5 4.43 -6.63 7.11
CA LEU A 5 4.96 -5.40 7.65
C LEU A 5 3.81 -4.56 8.24
N ASP A 6 4.08 -3.95 9.37
CA ASP A 6 3.15 -3.09 10.10
C ASP A 6 3.87 -1.79 10.50
N PRO A 7 3.27 -0.59 10.33
CA PRO A 7 3.97 0.66 10.64
C PRO A 7 4.29 0.83 12.12
N TRP A 8 3.56 0.15 13.02
CA TRP A 8 3.79 0.23 14.47
C TRP A 8 5.01 -0.60 14.89
N ASP A 9 5.15 -1.80 14.33
CA ASP A 9 6.21 -2.73 14.71
C ASP A 9 7.45 -2.66 13.79
N ASP A 10 7.28 -2.23 12.54
CA ASP A 10 8.30 -2.36 11.48
C ASP A 10 8.72 -1.00 10.88
N ALA A 11 8.49 0.13 11.56
CA ALA A 11 8.75 1.47 10.99
C ALA A 11 10.17 1.64 10.41
N SER A 12 11.21 1.26 11.15
CA SER A 12 12.59 1.38 10.66
C SER A 12 12.89 0.47 9.47
N LEU A 13 12.30 -0.73 9.45
CA LEU A 13 12.42 -1.65 8.31
C LEU A 13 11.70 -1.10 7.08
N LEU A 14 10.47 -0.62 7.25
CA LEU A 14 9.68 0.04 6.21
C LEU A 14 10.44 1.22 5.62
N ALA A 15 10.91 2.15 6.46
CA ALA A 15 11.67 3.30 6.01
C ALA A 15 12.95 2.89 5.27
N GLY A 16 13.70 1.92 5.79
CA GLY A 16 14.91 1.40 5.14
C GLY A 16 14.63 0.83 3.75
N ARG A 17 13.54 0.08 3.58
CA ARG A 17 13.13 -0.45 2.27
C ARG A 17 12.70 0.68 1.33
N LEU A 18 11.92 1.65 1.81
CA LEU A 18 11.40 2.77 1.00
C LEU A 18 12.45 3.80 0.56
N LEU A 19 13.60 3.84 1.23
CA LEU A 19 14.78 4.62 0.81
C LEU A 19 15.59 3.95 -0.30
N GLY A 20 15.27 2.70 -0.65
CA GLY A 20 15.86 2.00 -1.79
C GLY A 20 15.54 2.69 -3.12
N LYS A 21 16.17 2.19 -4.20
CA LYS A 21 15.92 2.66 -5.57
C LYS A 21 15.03 1.69 -6.31
N ASN A 22 14.20 2.22 -7.20
CA ASN A 22 13.21 1.49 -7.99
C ASN A 22 12.14 0.79 -7.12
N VAL A 23 11.94 1.25 -5.89
CA VAL A 23 11.04 0.59 -4.95
C VAL A 23 9.60 0.82 -5.37
N VAL A 24 8.78 -0.23 -5.28
CA VAL A 24 7.33 -0.15 -5.47
C VAL A 24 6.66 -0.41 -4.14
N LEU A 25 5.87 0.54 -3.64
CA LEU A 25 5.03 0.35 -2.47
C LEU A 25 3.59 0.14 -2.90
N PHE A 26 3.06 -1.06 -2.67
CA PHE A 26 1.65 -1.38 -2.76
C PHE A 26 1.01 -1.21 -1.39
N LEU A 27 0.21 -0.15 -1.22
CA LEU A 27 -0.42 0.20 0.04
C LEU A 27 -1.94 0.12 -0.09
N PHE A 28 -2.55 -0.73 0.72
CA PHE A 28 -4.01 -0.83 0.81
C PHE A 28 -4.50 -0.11 2.06
N ILE A 29 -5.53 0.72 1.91
CA ILE A 29 -6.31 1.23 3.04
C ILE A 29 -7.65 0.51 3.04
N GLY A 30 -7.96 -0.13 4.17
CA GLY A 30 -9.14 -0.97 4.33
C GLY A 30 -9.73 -0.88 5.75
N ALA A 31 -10.79 -1.64 5.99
CA ALA A 31 -11.38 -1.78 7.31
C ALA A 31 -12.00 -3.17 7.49
N THR A 32 -11.18 -4.15 7.84
CA THR A 32 -11.59 -5.56 7.87
C THR A 32 -12.69 -5.86 8.88
N GLN A 33 -12.95 -5.00 9.86
CA GLN A 33 -14.03 -5.21 10.83
C GLN A 33 -15.43 -5.05 10.19
N TRP A 34 -15.61 -4.06 9.32
CA TRP A 34 -16.94 -3.65 8.82
C TRP A 34 -17.04 -3.55 7.29
N CYS A 35 -15.96 -3.67 6.53
CA CYS A 35 -15.96 -3.70 5.08
C CYS A 35 -15.82 -5.15 4.56
N GLU A 36 -16.89 -5.69 3.98
CA GLU A 36 -16.91 -7.06 3.45
C GLU A 36 -15.92 -7.26 2.30
N LYS A 37 -15.82 -6.28 1.38
CA LYS A 37 -14.82 -6.29 0.30
C LYS A 37 -13.39 -6.40 0.86
N CYS A 38 -13.12 -5.69 1.94
CA CYS A 38 -11.82 -5.68 2.60
C CYS A 38 -11.50 -7.04 3.24
N LYS A 39 -12.48 -7.68 3.90
CA LYS A 39 -12.34 -9.05 4.44
C LYS A 39 -12.00 -10.05 3.34
N ASN A 40 -12.69 -9.96 2.19
CA ASN A 40 -12.48 -10.87 1.07
C ASN A 40 -11.16 -10.64 0.34
N LEU A 41 -10.70 -9.39 0.29
CA LEU A 41 -9.44 -9.03 -0.37
C LEU A 41 -8.21 -9.36 0.48
N ARG A 42 -8.33 -9.27 1.81
CA ARG A 42 -7.19 -9.44 2.74
C ARG A 42 -6.39 -10.73 2.52
N PRO A 43 -7.00 -11.93 2.37
CA PRO A 43 -6.22 -13.14 2.11
C PRO A 43 -5.45 -13.13 0.78
N GLN A 44 -5.97 -12.44 -0.25
CA GLN A 44 -5.24 -12.28 -1.52
C GLN A 44 -4.06 -11.34 -1.34
N PHE A 45 -4.26 -10.22 -0.64
CA PHE A 45 -3.17 -9.32 -0.26
C PHE A 45 -2.08 -10.05 0.52
N ASP A 46 -2.44 -10.83 1.55
CA ASP A 46 -1.48 -11.54 2.40
C ASP A 46 -0.63 -12.51 1.58
N ARG A 47 -1.23 -13.18 0.59
CA ARG A 47 -0.52 -14.06 -0.34
C ARG A 47 0.47 -13.29 -1.22
N MET A 48 0.03 -12.18 -1.82
CA MET A 48 0.88 -11.37 -2.68
C MET A 48 2.04 -10.75 -1.90
N ALA A 49 1.79 -10.25 -0.69
CA ALA A 49 2.83 -9.73 0.19
C ALA A 49 3.89 -10.78 0.54
N ALA A 50 3.51 -12.05 0.66
CA ALA A 50 4.44 -13.15 0.92
C ALA A 50 5.21 -13.61 -0.32
N GLU A 51 4.66 -13.41 -1.52
CA GLU A 51 5.26 -13.79 -2.81
C GLU A 51 6.02 -12.63 -3.49
N GLY A 52 5.92 -11.40 -2.95
CA GLY A 52 6.45 -10.18 -3.56
C GLY A 52 7.97 -10.12 -3.68
N ASP A 53 8.43 -9.34 -4.66
CA ASP A 53 9.85 -9.18 -4.97
C ASP A 53 10.59 -8.30 -3.94
N ALA A 54 11.93 -8.32 -3.99
CA ALA A 54 12.78 -7.63 -3.02
C ALA A 54 12.58 -6.09 -3.02
N ASP A 55 12.29 -5.52 -4.19
CA ASP A 55 12.00 -4.09 -4.39
C ASP A 55 10.52 -3.74 -4.15
N GLU A 56 9.68 -4.72 -3.80
CA GLU A 56 8.27 -4.50 -3.49
C GLU A 56 8.01 -4.45 -1.99
N VAL A 57 7.39 -3.36 -1.55
CA VAL A 57 6.88 -3.20 -0.20
C VAL A 57 5.36 -3.33 -0.24
N TRP A 58 4.82 -4.24 0.56
CA TRP A 58 3.39 -4.49 0.66
C TRP A 58 2.92 -4.06 2.06
N LEU A 59 1.95 -3.15 2.11
CA LEU A 59 1.43 -2.61 3.35
C LEU A 59 -0.09 -2.57 3.33
N TRP A 60 -0.70 -2.96 4.45
CA TRP A 60 -2.14 -2.81 4.67
C TRP A 60 -2.35 -1.95 5.90
N LEU A 61 -3.06 -0.85 5.74
CA LEU A 61 -3.47 0.02 6.82
C LEU A 61 -4.97 -0.14 7.05
N ASP A 62 -5.34 -0.68 8.19
CA ASP A 62 -6.73 -0.70 8.65
C ASP A 62 -7.11 0.65 9.26
N LEU A 63 -8.22 1.25 8.83
CA LEU A 63 -8.67 2.58 9.29
C LEU A 63 -8.89 2.65 10.81
N VAL A 64 -9.21 1.54 11.46
CA VAL A 64 -9.43 1.52 12.92
C VAL A 64 -8.10 1.34 13.63
N ASP A 65 -7.31 0.36 13.22
CA ASP A 65 -6.06 0.02 13.91
C ASP A 65 -4.92 1.03 13.62
N HIS A 66 -5.03 1.78 12.53
CA HIS A 66 -4.00 2.70 12.03
C HIS A 66 -4.46 4.16 11.94
N GLU A 67 -5.54 4.53 12.64
CA GLU A 67 -6.14 5.88 12.56
C GLU A 67 -5.11 7.00 12.78
N GLU A 68 -4.30 6.89 13.84
CA GLU A 68 -3.28 7.88 14.19
C GLU A 68 -2.22 8.05 13.08
N PHE A 69 -1.83 6.96 12.44
CA PHE A 69 -0.85 6.97 11.34
C PHE A 69 -1.44 7.51 10.02
N ILE A 70 -2.65 7.06 9.67
CA ILE A 70 -3.37 7.50 8.46
C ILE A 70 -3.70 9.00 8.56
N GLY A 71 -3.92 9.51 9.76
CA GLY A 71 -4.23 10.90 10.02
C GLY A 71 -5.55 11.31 9.34
N ASN A 72 -5.56 12.51 8.74
CA ASN A 72 -6.79 13.07 8.15
C ASN A 72 -7.12 12.53 6.75
N TYR A 73 -6.40 11.54 6.24
CA TYR A 73 -6.71 10.97 4.93
C TYR A 73 -7.92 10.06 5.04
N GLN A 74 -8.95 10.36 4.25
CA GLN A 74 -10.17 9.57 4.18
C GLN A 74 -10.39 9.12 2.73
N PRO A 75 -10.22 7.82 2.42
CA PRO A 75 -10.51 7.32 1.08
C PRO A 75 -12.01 7.35 0.81
N ASP A 76 -12.41 7.67 -0.42
CA ASP A 76 -13.81 7.74 -0.82
C ASP A 76 -14.52 6.39 -0.74
N ASN A 77 -13.79 5.31 -1.05
CA ASN A 77 -14.28 3.93 -1.05
C ASN A 77 -13.22 2.96 -0.50
N LEU A 78 -13.66 1.79 -0.04
CA LEU A 78 -12.76 0.76 0.50
C LEU A 78 -12.90 -0.59 -0.22
N PRO A 79 -11.79 -1.37 -0.29
CA PRO A 79 -10.42 -0.94 0.02
C PRO A 79 -9.87 -0.03 -1.10
N THR A 80 -9.04 0.94 -0.74
CA THR A 80 -8.31 1.80 -1.72
C THR A 80 -6.86 1.36 -1.82
N LEU A 81 -6.39 1.19 -3.05
CA LEU A 81 -4.99 0.90 -3.38
C LEU A 81 -4.27 2.18 -3.76
N LEU A 82 -3.20 2.48 -3.03
CA LEU A 82 -2.20 3.48 -3.34
C LEU A 82 -0.94 2.76 -3.81
N VAL A 83 -0.40 3.16 -4.96
CA VAL A 83 0.87 2.62 -5.45
C VAL A 83 1.87 3.76 -5.63
N TYR A 84 2.98 3.64 -4.90
CA TYR A 84 4.10 4.53 -5.02
C TYR A 84 5.20 3.87 -5.85
N LYS A 85 5.74 4.60 -6.83
CA LYS A 85 7.02 4.26 -7.45
C LYS A 85 8.06 5.25 -6.96
N ASP A 86 9.06 4.74 -6.25
CA ASP A 86 10.01 5.55 -5.50
C ASP A 86 9.29 6.58 -4.62
N GLU A 87 9.45 7.88 -4.91
CA GLU A 87 8.88 8.98 -4.12
C GLU A 87 7.51 9.45 -4.60
N HIS A 88 6.99 8.88 -5.69
CA HIS A 88 5.81 9.40 -6.35
C HIS A 88 4.61 8.47 -6.20
N LEU A 89 3.49 9.01 -5.73
CA LEU A 89 2.19 8.35 -5.88
C LEU A 89 1.77 8.40 -7.35
N VAL A 90 1.66 7.23 -7.96
CA VAL A 90 1.39 7.06 -9.39
C VAL A 90 0.04 6.38 -9.65
N TYR A 91 -0.54 5.75 -8.63
CA TYR A 91 -1.87 5.14 -8.67
C TYR A 91 -2.59 5.34 -7.33
N CYS A 92 -3.87 5.68 -7.36
CA CYS A 92 -4.74 5.75 -6.19
C CYS A 92 -6.19 5.52 -6.61
N GLN A 93 -6.71 4.31 -6.41
CA GLN A 93 -8.11 3.99 -6.74
C GLN A 93 -8.67 2.93 -5.80
N ALA A 94 -10.00 2.95 -5.64
CA ALA A 94 -10.72 1.90 -4.94
C ALA A 94 -10.76 0.61 -5.76
N ILE A 95 -10.66 -0.53 -5.07
CA ILE A 95 -10.82 -1.85 -5.68
C ILE A 95 -12.30 -2.20 -5.63
N GLU A 96 -12.97 -2.06 -6.78
CA GLU A 96 -14.42 -2.23 -6.90
C GLU A 96 -14.85 -3.63 -7.35
N HIS A 97 -13.99 -4.36 -8.07
CA HIS A 97 -14.37 -5.63 -8.71
C HIS A 97 -13.54 -6.80 -8.21
N THR A 98 -14.23 -7.92 -7.93
CA THR A 98 -13.65 -9.25 -7.68
C THR A 98 -13.70 -10.15 -8.91
N GLU A 99 -14.02 -9.60 -10.10
CA GLU A 99 -14.19 -10.41 -11.33
C GLU A 99 -12.84 -10.78 -11.97
N CYS A 100 -11.81 -9.95 -11.76
CA CYS A 100 -10.42 -10.29 -11.97
C CYS A 100 -9.74 -10.56 -10.62
N SER A 101 -8.82 -11.52 -10.58
CA SER A 101 -8.02 -11.79 -9.38
C SER A 101 -7.22 -10.54 -9.03
N LEU A 102 -7.00 -10.24 -7.73
CA LEU A 102 -6.15 -9.11 -7.32
C LEU A 102 -4.79 -9.14 -8.04
N SER A 103 -4.26 -10.34 -8.28
CA SER A 103 -3.03 -10.55 -9.04
C SER A 103 -3.07 -9.95 -10.46
N GLU A 104 -4.18 -10.11 -11.19
CA GLU A 104 -4.31 -9.58 -12.55
C GLU A 104 -4.30 -8.04 -12.55
N HIS A 105 -4.97 -7.44 -11.56
CA HIS A 105 -4.99 -5.99 -11.38
C HIS A 105 -3.61 -5.43 -11.02
N ILE A 106 -2.87 -6.13 -10.16
CA ILE A 106 -1.50 -5.77 -9.82
C ILE A 106 -0.58 -5.92 -11.03
N ASP A 107 -0.71 -6.99 -11.82
CA ASP A 107 0.08 -7.17 -13.04
C ASP A 107 -0.15 -6.02 -14.04
N GLU A 108 -1.39 -5.54 -14.17
CA GLU A 108 -1.70 -4.37 -15.01
C GLU A 108 -1.03 -3.10 -14.50
N ILE A 109 -1.09 -2.86 -13.19
CA ILE A 109 -0.38 -1.74 -12.57
C ILE A 109 1.13 -1.86 -12.81
N GLN A 110 1.73 -3.02 -12.56
CA GLN A 110 3.16 -3.24 -12.79
C GLN A 110 3.55 -2.99 -14.26
N ARG A 111 2.75 -3.45 -15.23
CA ARG A 111 2.98 -3.15 -16.65
C ARG A 111 2.95 -1.64 -16.91
N MET A 112 1.98 -0.92 -16.34
CA MET A 112 1.89 0.54 -16.43
C MET A 112 3.11 1.24 -15.80
N LEU A 113 3.57 0.79 -14.63
CA LEU A 113 4.74 1.36 -13.95
C LEU A 113 6.04 1.24 -14.76
N ASN A 114 6.08 0.30 -15.71
CA ASN A 114 7.22 0.10 -16.60
C ASN A 114 7.13 0.90 -17.91
N THR A 115 6.14 1.79 -18.07
CA THR A 115 6.07 2.70 -19.23
C THR A 115 6.43 4.14 -18.87
N PRO A 116 6.96 4.94 -19.82
CA PRO A 116 7.23 6.36 -19.60
C PRO A 116 5.99 7.15 -19.14
N GLU A 117 4.81 6.79 -19.61
CA GLU A 117 3.54 7.42 -19.25
C GLU A 117 3.18 7.15 -17.80
N GLY A 118 3.27 5.89 -17.34
CA GLY A 118 2.99 5.51 -15.95
C GLY A 118 3.95 6.18 -14.97
N LEU A 119 5.23 6.30 -15.34
CA LEU A 119 6.25 7.02 -14.55
C LEU A 119 6.03 8.55 -14.50
N SER A 120 5.28 9.09 -15.47
CA SER A 120 4.95 10.52 -15.55
C SER A 120 3.65 10.88 -14.84
N LEU A 121 2.84 9.89 -14.45
CA LEU A 121 1.62 10.13 -13.67
C LEU A 121 1.99 10.74 -12.32
N ARG A 122 1.17 11.71 -11.90
CA ARG A 122 1.29 12.35 -10.59
C ARG A 122 -0.10 12.40 -9.98
N VAL A 123 -0.28 11.61 -8.94
CA VAL A 123 -1.45 11.70 -8.06
C VAL A 123 -1.02 12.51 -6.84
N SER A 124 -1.93 13.34 -6.32
CA SER A 124 -1.66 14.07 -5.09
C SER A 124 -1.47 13.07 -3.94
N ASP A 125 -0.28 13.06 -3.35
CA ASP A 125 0.03 12.20 -2.20
C ASP A 125 -0.68 12.73 -0.93
N PRO A 126 -1.48 11.91 -0.22
CA PRO A 126 -2.06 12.29 1.08
C PRO A 126 -1.02 12.41 2.22
N GLY A 127 0.26 12.18 1.93
CA GLY A 127 1.39 12.32 2.87
C GLY A 127 1.73 11.03 3.60
N ILE A 128 1.14 9.90 3.21
CA ILE A 128 1.33 8.60 3.87
C ILE A 128 2.78 8.14 3.73
N ARG A 129 3.36 8.22 2.53
CA ARG A 129 4.76 7.80 2.32
C ARG A 129 5.73 8.64 3.15
N THR A 130 5.52 9.96 3.20
CA THR A 130 6.37 10.84 4.04
C THR A 130 6.34 10.40 5.49
N ARG A 131 5.17 10.03 6.03
CA ARG A 131 5.04 9.51 7.40
C ARG A 131 5.72 8.14 7.60
N LEU A 132 5.66 7.24 6.61
CA LEU A 132 6.42 5.98 6.67
C LEU A 132 7.93 6.22 6.79
N LEU A 133 8.44 7.35 6.28
CA LEU A 133 9.85 7.71 6.36
C LEU A 133 10.25 8.43 7.65
N THR A 134 9.33 9.09 8.35
CA THR A 134 9.63 9.84 9.59
C THR A 134 9.86 8.94 10.80
N GLN A 135 9.29 7.72 10.80
CA GLN A 135 9.46 6.68 11.83
C GLN A 135 9.02 7.09 13.26
N ASP A 136 8.44 8.26 13.43
CA ASP A 136 7.99 8.83 14.71
C ASP A 136 6.76 8.13 15.31
N TRP A 137 6.14 7.23 14.55
CA TRP A 137 4.96 6.44 14.89
C TRP A 137 5.30 5.10 15.55
N ALA A 138 6.53 4.59 15.39
CA ALA A 138 6.98 3.44 16.15
C ALA A 138 7.29 3.90 17.57
N ILE A 139 6.42 3.55 18.51
CA ILE A 139 6.69 3.74 19.93
C ILE A 139 7.73 2.69 20.34
N ASP A 140 8.85 3.13 20.94
CA ASP A 140 9.86 2.27 21.59
C ASP A 140 9.25 1.33 22.65
#